data_AF-A0A8H4B3U9-F1
#
_entry.id   AF-A0A8H4B3U9-F1
#
_cell.length_a   1.000
_cell.length_b   1.000
_cell.length_c   1.000
_cell.angle_alpha   90.00
_cell.angle_beta   90.00
_cell.angle_gamma   90.00
#
_symmetry.space_group_name_H-M   'P 1'
#
loop_
_entity.id
_entity.type
_entity.pdbx_description
1 polymer ?
#
loop_
_entity_poly.entity_id
_entity_poly.type
_entity_poly.pdbx_seq_one_letter_code
_entity_poly.pdbx_strand_id
1 'polypeptide(L)'
;MPWTDLSSIPDVTCKYAAAACADGSTIYYIGGHHSGGLVSKFDTIFLQWSEPITSGSIPISPYEKPGEEIKFVQCVNLGHKIHIYGGFSSHKMNILDTSQLYWPTFTSSLMYSGTQFYSATLLNDSILYIGGAFNSIDLYFSRILSGCQTNSNQELPISIFNTKDNTWSVVTTTGQIPTKKCNHASVYIPQHNRILLFYGYNDVTINSPDTLTFTWTIPVILNAGGPLRGLVGHTSTLIGAYVLIAFGYYLTNDGKLASSDIFLLDVSHKDSYKWVTTYDPINSIQPIPTSPTSPTTPSNISIGAAIAGMIGSGIIGIILGYGIKECLRSIIERVNYDRLP
;
A
#
# COMPACT_ATOMS: atom_id res chain seq x y z
N MET A 1 -8.38 21.32 -8.52
CA MET A 1 -7.01 21.39 -9.07
C MET A 1 -7.11 21.29 -10.59
N PRO A 2 -6.38 22.11 -11.37
CA PRO A 2 -6.37 21.96 -12.82
C PRO A 2 -5.70 20.64 -13.23
N TRP A 3 -6.23 20.00 -14.26
CA TRP A 3 -5.63 18.83 -14.89
C TRP A 3 -5.06 19.23 -16.25
N THR A 4 -3.86 18.75 -16.53
CA THR A 4 -3.21 18.92 -17.83
C THR A 4 -3.14 17.57 -18.50
N ASP A 5 -3.70 17.46 -19.70
CA ASP A 5 -3.54 16.28 -20.54
C ASP A 5 -2.19 16.33 -21.26
N LEU A 6 -1.38 15.28 -21.10
CA LEU A 6 -0.06 15.13 -21.71
C LEU A 6 -0.07 14.12 -22.87
N SER A 7 -1.25 13.65 -23.30
CA SER A 7 -1.42 12.66 -24.37
C SER A 7 -0.91 13.12 -25.74
N SER A 8 -0.76 14.43 -25.96
CA SER A 8 -0.22 14.99 -27.20
C SER A 8 1.31 14.88 -27.32
N ILE A 9 2.01 14.46 -26.27
CA ILE A 9 3.46 14.25 -26.31
C ILE A 9 3.73 12.98 -27.15
N PRO A 10 4.56 13.04 -28.19
CA PRO A 10 4.87 11.89 -29.03
C PRO A 10 5.62 10.80 -28.25
N ASP A 11 5.67 9.59 -28.83
CA ASP A 11 6.43 8.44 -28.34
C ASP A 11 5.97 7.86 -26.99
N VAL A 12 4.76 8.20 -26.55
CA VAL A 12 4.10 7.57 -25.39
C VAL A 12 3.84 6.09 -25.71
N THR A 13 4.59 5.19 -25.07
CA THR A 13 4.20 3.78 -25.02
C THR A 13 3.08 3.62 -24.00
N CYS A 14 1.87 3.26 -24.46
CA CYS A 14 0.78 2.92 -23.55
C CYS A 14 1.15 1.64 -22.78
N LYS A 15 1.30 1.75 -21.46
CA LYS A 15 1.51 0.62 -20.56
C LYS A 15 0.41 0.59 -19.51
N TYR A 16 -0.19 -0.56 -19.29
CA TYR A 16 -1.03 -0.79 -18.12
C TYR A 16 -0.34 -1.75 -17.15
N ALA A 17 -0.67 -1.63 -15.86
CA ALA A 17 -0.07 -2.42 -14.77
C ALA A 17 1.45 -2.25 -14.60
N ALA A 18 2.05 -1.22 -15.19
CA ALA A 18 3.43 -0.84 -14.95
C ALA A 18 3.56 -0.09 -13.61
N ALA A 19 4.77 -0.10 -13.04
CA ALA A 19 5.11 0.78 -11.93
C ALA A 19 5.72 2.07 -12.45
N ALA A 20 5.47 3.19 -11.75
CA ALA A 20 6.02 4.50 -12.08
C ALA A 20 6.72 5.10 -10.85
N CYS A 21 8.02 5.39 -10.96
CA CYS A 21 8.80 6.02 -9.89
C CYS A 21 9.62 7.18 -10.41
N ALA A 22 9.67 8.25 -9.62
CA ALA A 22 10.50 9.41 -9.94
C ALA A 22 11.90 9.26 -9.36
N ASP A 23 12.90 9.66 -10.15
CA ASP A 23 14.26 9.92 -9.71
C ASP A 23 14.73 11.27 -10.27
N GLY A 24 14.88 12.25 -9.37
CA GLY A 24 15.09 13.63 -9.76
C GLY A 24 13.96 14.15 -10.67
N SER A 25 14.33 14.67 -11.84
CA SER A 25 13.40 15.18 -12.85
C SER A 25 12.88 14.12 -13.84
N THR A 26 13.19 12.84 -13.63
CA THR A 26 12.80 11.76 -14.55
C THR A 26 11.83 10.81 -13.88
N ILE A 27 10.72 10.49 -14.55
CA ILE A 27 9.80 9.42 -14.14
C ILE A 27 10.13 8.16 -14.94
N TYR A 28 10.39 7.07 -14.24
CA TYR A 28 10.68 5.77 -14.82
C TYR A 28 9.42 4.91 -14.78
N TYR A 29 9.02 4.39 -15.93
CA TYR A 29 7.93 3.44 -16.11
C TYR A 29 8.50 2.06 -16.39
N ILE A 30 8.23 1.11 -15.51
CA ILE A 30 8.90 -0.20 -15.51
C ILE A 30 7.85 -1.31 -15.52
N GLY A 31 8.03 -2.25 -16.45
CA GLY A 31 7.13 -3.39 -16.63
C GLY A 31 5.80 -3.03 -17.29
N GLY A 32 4.76 -3.77 -16.92
CA GLY A 32 3.41 -3.63 -17.48
C GLY A 32 3.21 -4.40 -18.79
N HIS A 33 1.97 -4.43 -19.27
CA HIS A 33 1.65 -5.00 -20.58
C HIS A 33 1.69 -3.90 -21.64
N HIS A 34 2.58 -4.04 -22.63
CA HIS A 34 2.69 -3.12 -23.76
C HIS A 34 3.43 -3.73 -24.96
N SER A 35 3.51 -2.97 -26.06
CA SER A 35 4.50 -3.13 -27.12
C SER A 35 5.67 -2.17 -26.87
N GLY A 36 6.90 -2.65 -26.64
CA GLY A 36 8.09 -1.81 -26.38
C GLY A 36 9.09 -2.45 -25.41
N GLY A 37 10.02 -1.65 -24.86
CA GLY A 37 11.03 -2.10 -23.88
C GLY A 37 10.57 -2.08 -22.41
N LEU A 38 11.22 -2.89 -21.56
CA LEU A 38 10.92 -3.01 -20.12
C LEU A 38 10.88 -1.67 -19.37
N VAL A 39 11.75 -0.72 -19.75
CA VAL A 39 11.90 0.58 -19.10
C VAL A 39 11.60 1.69 -20.12
N SER A 40 10.74 2.62 -19.73
CA SER A 40 10.54 3.90 -20.42
C SER A 40 10.78 5.04 -19.43
N LYS A 41 11.24 6.18 -19.91
CA LYS A 41 11.49 7.39 -19.12
C LYS A 41 10.63 8.53 -19.63
N PHE A 42 10.18 9.36 -18.71
CA PHE A 42 9.59 10.65 -18.99
C PHE A 42 10.39 11.75 -18.31
N ASP A 43 10.96 12.65 -19.12
CA ASP A 43 11.63 13.85 -18.62
C ASP A 43 10.57 14.92 -18.29
N THR A 44 10.50 15.32 -17.03
CA THR A 44 9.49 16.28 -16.55
C THR A 44 9.83 17.74 -16.86
N ILE A 45 11.07 18.05 -17.25
CA ILE A 45 11.52 19.40 -17.63
C ILE A 45 11.24 19.64 -19.11
N PHE A 46 11.63 18.69 -19.96
CA PHE A 46 11.46 18.79 -21.41
C PHE A 46 10.13 18.20 -21.90
N LEU A 47 9.40 17.50 -21.02
CA LEU A 47 8.14 16.82 -21.35
C LEU A 47 8.31 15.85 -22.53
N GLN A 48 9.29 14.96 -22.42
CA GLN A 48 9.67 14.04 -23.49
C GLN A 48 9.80 12.60 -23.00
N TRP A 49 9.36 11.67 -23.83
CA TRP A 49 9.52 10.23 -23.62
C TRP A 49 10.81 9.71 -24.24
N SER A 50 11.38 8.68 -23.62
CA SER A 50 12.45 7.89 -24.23
C SER A 50 12.41 6.44 -23.73
N GLU A 51 12.89 5.51 -24.56
CA GLU A 51 13.12 4.12 -24.17
C GLU A 51 14.62 3.88 -24.01
N PRO A 52 15.17 3.97 -22.78
CA PRO A 52 16.59 3.74 -22.56
C PRO A 52 16.98 2.26 -22.79
N ILE A 53 18.18 2.04 -23.29
CA ILE A 53 18.81 0.72 -23.25
C ILE A 53 19.32 0.49 -21.82
N THR A 54 18.86 -0.59 -21.18
CA THR A 54 19.37 -1.03 -19.87
C THR A 54 20.32 -2.21 -20.02
N SER A 55 21.21 -2.42 -19.05
CA SER A 55 22.17 -3.53 -19.04
C SER A 55 22.16 -4.31 -17.73
N GLY A 56 22.92 -5.41 -17.66
CA GLY A 56 23.02 -6.26 -16.48
C GLY A 56 22.01 -7.41 -16.45
N SER A 57 21.56 -7.77 -15.26
CA SER A 57 20.62 -8.86 -14.98
C SER A 57 19.18 -8.42 -15.22
N ILE A 58 18.86 -8.09 -16.47
CA ILE A 58 17.54 -7.63 -16.89
C ILE A 58 16.49 -8.69 -16.50
N PRO A 59 15.41 -8.32 -15.81
CA PRO A 59 14.28 -9.20 -15.55
C PRO A 59 13.72 -9.78 -16.85
N ILE A 60 13.56 -11.09 -16.89
CA ILE A 60 12.99 -11.82 -18.03
C ILE A 60 12.02 -12.90 -17.52
N SER A 61 10.89 -13.06 -18.21
CA SER A 61 9.97 -14.17 -18.00
C SER A 61 10.29 -15.34 -18.95
N PRO A 62 10.34 -16.59 -18.46
CA PRO A 62 10.49 -17.75 -19.34
C PRO A 62 9.20 -18.11 -20.12
N TYR A 63 8.06 -17.51 -19.78
CA TYR A 63 6.74 -17.85 -20.35
C TYR A 63 6.06 -16.66 -21.07
N GLU A 64 6.67 -15.47 -21.09
CA GLU A 64 6.01 -14.23 -21.52
C GLU A 64 6.98 -13.31 -22.28
N LYS A 65 6.46 -12.22 -22.88
CA LYS A 65 7.30 -11.16 -23.47
C LYS A 65 8.06 -10.41 -22.34
N PRO A 66 9.24 -9.82 -22.61
CA PRO A 66 9.96 -9.01 -21.62
C PRO A 66 9.07 -7.92 -21.00
N GLY A 67 9.07 -7.82 -19.66
CA GLY A 67 8.32 -6.83 -18.89
C GLY A 67 6.95 -7.29 -18.37
N GLU A 68 6.42 -8.39 -18.88
CA GLU A 68 5.15 -8.92 -18.38
C GLU A 68 5.26 -9.50 -16.97
N GLU A 69 6.46 -9.92 -16.58
CA GLU A 69 6.77 -10.43 -15.26
C GLU A 69 6.63 -9.38 -14.16
N ILE A 70 6.74 -8.08 -14.50
CA ILE A 70 6.70 -6.94 -13.56
C ILE A 70 5.36 -6.20 -13.67
N LYS A 71 4.24 -6.94 -13.80
CA LYS A 71 2.89 -6.36 -13.75
C LYS A 71 2.35 -6.28 -12.32
N PHE A 72 1.56 -5.24 -12.05
CA PHE A 72 0.80 -5.05 -10.81
C PHE A 72 1.68 -4.93 -9.55
N VAL A 73 2.86 -4.37 -9.72
CA VAL A 73 3.81 -4.10 -8.63
C VAL A 73 3.84 -2.62 -8.29
N GLN A 74 4.41 -2.31 -7.14
CA GLN A 74 4.80 -0.95 -6.79
C GLN A 74 6.32 -0.82 -6.90
N CYS A 75 6.79 0.41 -7.06
CA CYS A 75 8.20 0.72 -7.02
C CYS A 75 8.50 1.71 -5.90
N VAL A 76 9.73 1.70 -5.41
CA VAL A 76 10.23 2.63 -4.39
C VAL A 76 11.62 3.10 -4.79
N ASN A 77 11.84 4.42 -4.86
CA ASN A 77 13.16 4.98 -5.13
C ASN A 77 13.91 5.33 -3.83
N LEU A 78 15.16 4.90 -3.72
CA LEU A 78 16.10 5.30 -2.66
C LEU A 78 17.47 5.60 -3.31
N GLY A 79 17.88 6.86 -3.35
CA GLY A 79 19.23 7.27 -3.77
C GLY A 79 19.67 6.71 -5.13
N HIS A 80 18.87 6.89 -6.17
CA HIS A 80 19.07 6.37 -7.54
C HIS A 80 18.86 4.86 -7.71
N LYS A 81 18.24 4.19 -6.74
CA LYS A 81 17.89 2.78 -6.83
C LYS A 81 16.39 2.62 -6.74
N ILE A 82 15.77 2.26 -7.87
CA ILE A 82 14.36 1.92 -7.92
C ILE A 82 14.23 0.43 -7.59
N HIS A 83 13.64 0.15 -6.44
CA HIS A 83 13.35 -1.19 -5.94
C HIS A 83 11.96 -1.61 -6.39
N ILE A 84 11.86 -2.83 -6.92
CA ILE A 84 10.63 -3.39 -7.46
C ILE A 84 10.56 -4.84 -7.03
N TYR A 85 9.48 -5.19 -6.33
CA TYR A 85 9.32 -6.52 -5.79
C TYR A 85 8.16 -7.27 -6.45
N GLY A 86 8.35 -8.56 -6.71
CA GLY A 86 7.28 -9.41 -7.18
C GLY A 86 6.88 -9.11 -8.61
N GLY A 87 5.59 -9.23 -8.86
CA GLY A 87 4.94 -9.21 -10.17
C GLY A 87 4.21 -10.51 -10.47
N PHE A 88 3.71 -10.60 -11.71
CA PHE A 88 2.85 -11.70 -12.16
C PHE A 88 3.61 -13.03 -12.23
N SER A 89 4.75 -13.03 -12.90
CA SER A 89 5.63 -14.21 -13.03
C SER A 89 7.00 -14.00 -12.39
N SER A 90 7.31 -12.78 -11.93
CA SER A 90 8.47 -12.49 -11.10
C SER A 90 8.07 -12.53 -9.62
N HIS A 91 8.76 -13.33 -8.83
CA HIS A 91 8.61 -13.36 -7.37
C HIS A 91 9.97 -13.10 -6.73
N LYS A 92 10.64 -12.03 -7.15
CA LYS A 92 11.96 -11.63 -6.65
C LYS A 92 12.04 -10.11 -6.55
N MET A 93 13.02 -9.63 -5.81
CA MET A 93 13.40 -8.23 -5.81
C MET A 93 14.25 -7.96 -7.06
N ASN A 94 13.89 -6.89 -7.77
CA ASN A 94 14.64 -6.33 -8.88
C ASN A 94 14.96 -4.87 -8.53
N ILE A 95 16.18 -4.44 -8.82
CA ILE A 95 16.63 -3.08 -8.53
C ILE A 95 17.16 -2.49 -9.82
N LEU A 96 16.67 -1.32 -10.22
CA LEU A 96 17.25 -0.53 -11.30
C LEU A 96 18.11 0.56 -10.70
N ASP A 97 19.42 0.54 -10.98
CA ASP A 97 20.28 1.69 -10.76
C ASP A 97 20.03 2.69 -11.90
N THR A 98 19.37 3.80 -11.58
CA THR A 98 18.95 4.81 -12.56
C THR A 98 20.11 5.67 -13.04
N SER A 99 21.21 5.72 -12.30
CA SER A 99 22.41 6.49 -12.65
C SER A 99 23.20 5.84 -13.79
N GLN A 100 23.17 4.50 -13.85
CA GLN A 100 23.87 3.71 -14.87
C GLN A 100 22.93 2.97 -15.83
N LEU A 101 21.62 2.97 -15.55
CA LEU A 101 20.63 2.15 -16.24
C LEU A 101 21.00 0.66 -16.21
N TYR A 102 21.40 0.22 -15.02
CA TYR A 102 21.96 -1.09 -14.78
C TYR A 102 21.11 -1.88 -13.78
N TRP A 103 20.86 -3.14 -14.11
CA TRP A 103 20.17 -4.10 -13.25
C TRP A 103 21.21 -4.99 -12.54
N PRO A 104 21.59 -4.70 -11.29
CA PRO A 104 22.46 -5.58 -10.54
C PRO A 104 21.81 -6.96 -10.31
N THR A 105 22.63 -8.01 -10.32
CA THR A 105 22.20 -9.33 -9.89
C THR A 105 21.82 -9.28 -8.42
N PHE A 106 20.62 -9.75 -8.11
CA PHE A 106 20.11 -9.77 -6.76
C PHE A 106 19.74 -11.20 -6.35
N THR A 107 20.31 -11.65 -5.24
CA THR A 107 19.98 -12.93 -4.61
C THR A 107 19.51 -12.63 -3.20
N SER A 108 18.24 -12.92 -2.90
CA SER A 108 17.68 -12.77 -1.56
C SER A 108 17.07 -14.08 -1.11
N SER A 109 17.01 -14.23 0.21
CA SER A 109 16.33 -15.30 0.93
C SER A 109 14.79 -15.15 0.90
N LEU A 110 14.13 -16.07 1.62
CA LEU A 110 12.69 -16.29 1.74
C LEU A 110 11.85 -15.00 1.82
N MET A 111 10.72 -15.03 1.13
CA MET A 111 9.84 -13.90 0.92
C MET A 111 8.50 -14.12 1.59
N TYR A 112 7.93 -13.07 2.16
CA TYR A 112 6.74 -13.15 3.01
C TYR A 112 5.59 -12.22 2.59
N SER A 113 5.76 -11.45 1.51
CA SER A 113 4.74 -10.50 1.05
C SER A 113 4.00 -11.04 -0.16
N GLY A 114 2.73 -10.61 -0.32
CA GLY A 114 2.02 -10.75 -1.59
C GLY A 114 2.89 -10.21 -2.72
N THR A 115 2.88 -10.89 -3.85
CA THR A 115 3.75 -10.57 -4.99
C THR A 115 3.13 -9.54 -5.90
N GLN A 116 1.85 -9.22 -5.73
CA GLN A 116 1.10 -8.30 -6.58
C GLN A 116 0.09 -7.51 -5.75
N PHE A 117 -0.35 -6.35 -6.26
CA PHE A 117 -1.45 -5.56 -5.71
C PHE A 117 -1.27 -5.12 -4.24
N TYR A 118 -0.05 -5.16 -3.74
CA TYR A 118 0.34 -4.65 -2.43
C TYR A 118 0.63 -3.14 -2.52
N SER A 119 0.82 -2.50 -1.38
CA SER A 119 1.43 -1.18 -1.32
C SER A 119 2.84 -1.26 -0.74
N ALA A 120 3.76 -0.44 -1.26
CA ALA A 120 5.13 -0.33 -0.77
C ALA A 120 5.39 1.08 -0.24
N THR A 121 6.13 1.18 0.86
CA THR A 121 6.46 2.47 1.48
C THR A 121 7.90 2.47 1.96
N LEU A 122 8.67 3.48 1.57
CA LEU A 122 10.00 3.71 2.10
C LEU A 122 9.91 4.32 3.51
N LEU A 123 10.59 3.70 4.46
CA LEU A 123 10.77 4.17 5.81
C LEU A 123 12.27 4.11 6.14
N ASN A 124 12.95 5.25 6.04
CA ASN A 124 14.41 5.33 6.15
C ASN A 124 15.09 4.40 5.12
N ASP A 125 15.91 3.45 5.59
CA ASP A 125 16.61 2.44 4.77
C ASP A 125 15.84 1.11 4.69
N SER A 126 14.52 1.15 4.81
CA SER A 126 13.69 -0.04 4.80
C SER A 126 12.41 0.20 4.00
N ILE A 127 11.97 -0.83 3.29
CA ILE A 127 10.75 -0.79 2.49
C ILE A 127 9.72 -1.70 3.14
N LEU A 128 8.59 -1.13 3.53
CA LEU A 128 7.45 -1.86 4.08
C LEU A 128 6.55 -2.27 2.93
N TYR A 129 6.20 -3.55 2.87
CA TYR A 129 5.26 -4.13 1.93
C TYR A 129 4.03 -4.60 2.70
N ILE A 130 2.85 -4.09 2.31
CA ILE A 130 1.61 -4.30 3.05
C ILE A 130 0.51 -4.81 2.10
N GLY A 131 -0.09 -5.94 2.49
CA GLY A 131 -1.18 -6.58 1.75
C GLY A 131 -0.75 -7.23 0.44
N GLY A 132 -1.66 -7.22 -0.52
CA GLY A 132 -1.48 -7.84 -1.83
C GLY A 132 -2.08 -9.24 -1.95
N ALA A 133 -1.69 -9.92 -3.03
CA ALA A 133 -2.12 -11.28 -3.34
C ALA A 133 -0.94 -12.14 -3.82
N PHE A 134 -1.07 -13.45 -3.66
CA PHE A 134 -0.20 -14.46 -4.26
C PHE A 134 -0.94 -15.16 -5.41
N ASN A 135 -0.20 -15.54 -6.45
CA ASN A 135 -0.68 -16.42 -7.52
C ASN A 135 -2.07 -16.04 -8.07
N SER A 136 -2.27 -14.78 -8.51
CA SER A 136 -3.53 -14.39 -9.15
C SER A 136 -3.65 -15.03 -10.54
N ILE A 137 -3.97 -16.32 -10.59
CA ILE A 137 -4.39 -17.02 -11.79
C ILE A 137 -5.85 -16.62 -12.03
N ASP A 138 -6.08 -15.60 -12.87
CA ASP A 138 -7.15 -15.60 -13.89
C ASP A 138 -7.03 -14.36 -14.78
N LEU A 139 -6.60 -14.54 -16.04
CA LEU A 139 -6.35 -13.45 -17.00
C LEU A 139 -7.34 -13.38 -18.17
N TYR A 140 -8.46 -14.10 -18.14
CA TYR A 140 -9.36 -14.09 -19.32
C TYR A 140 -10.85 -13.91 -19.04
N PHE A 141 -11.31 -14.04 -17.79
CA PHE A 141 -12.67 -13.70 -17.41
C PHE A 141 -12.67 -12.76 -16.21
N SER A 142 -13.77 -12.03 -16.04
CA SER A 142 -14.06 -11.00 -15.03
C SER A 142 -13.92 -11.42 -13.55
N ARG A 143 -13.18 -12.49 -13.23
CA ARG A 143 -12.90 -12.94 -11.87
C ARG A 143 -11.48 -12.57 -11.42
N ILE A 144 -11.24 -11.27 -11.19
CA ILE A 144 -10.26 -10.83 -10.15
C ILE A 144 -10.87 -11.13 -8.77
N LEU A 145 -11.34 -12.35 -8.55
CA LEU A 145 -12.13 -12.74 -7.38
C LEU A 145 -11.48 -13.88 -6.60
N SER A 146 -10.22 -14.24 -6.89
CA SER A 146 -9.43 -15.14 -6.06
C SER A 146 -8.66 -14.37 -4.97
N GLY A 147 -9.36 -13.48 -4.26
CA GLY A 147 -9.05 -12.99 -2.91
C GLY A 147 -7.73 -12.24 -2.71
N CYS A 148 -7.74 -11.19 -1.92
CA CYS A 148 -6.51 -10.79 -1.25
C CYS A 148 -6.02 -12.01 -0.46
N GLN A 149 -4.82 -12.48 -0.79
CA GLN A 149 -4.24 -13.69 -0.21
C GLN A 149 -2.87 -13.35 0.35
N THR A 150 -2.65 -13.74 1.60
CA THR A 150 -1.36 -13.68 2.26
C THR A 150 -0.93 -15.12 2.58
N ASN A 151 0.37 -15.42 2.55
CA ASN A 151 0.93 -16.70 2.95
C ASN A 151 1.07 -16.82 4.48
N SER A 152 0.36 -15.97 5.23
CA SER A 152 0.44 -15.85 6.68
C SER A 152 -0.88 -16.24 7.33
N ASN A 153 -0.78 -16.85 8.51
CA ASN A 153 -1.92 -17.12 9.39
C ASN A 153 -2.41 -15.83 10.09
N GLN A 154 -1.66 -14.73 10.00
CA GLN A 154 -2.11 -13.40 10.40
C GLN A 154 -2.91 -12.75 9.27
N GLU A 155 -3.97 -12.02 9.62
CA GLU A 155 -4.90 -11.44 8.65
C GLU A 155 -4.21 -10.49 7.64
N LEU A 156 -3.22 -9.70 8.08
CA LEU A 156 -2.44 -8.81 7.22
C LEU A 156 -1.01 -8.55 7.77
N PRO A 157 -0.01 -9.41 7.51
CA PRO A 157 1.37 -9.17 7.95
C PRO A 157 2.00 -7.97 7.21
N ILE A 158 2.95 -7.30 7.86
CA ILE A 158 3.82 -6.29 7.24
C ILE A 158 5.19 -6.92 7.02
N SER A 159 5.59 -7.04 5.74
CA SER A 159 6.92 -7.48 5.37
C SER A 159 7.84 -6.29 5.25
N ILE A 160 9.08 -6.40 5.74
CA ILE A 160 10.09 -5.35 5.69
C ILE A 160 11.29 -5.85 4.92
N PHE A 161 11.70 -5.08 3.92
CA PHE A 161 12.96 -5.25 3.22
C PHE A 161 13.98 -4.21 3.69
N ASN A 162 15.09 -4.64 4.28
CA ASN A 162 16.18 -3.76 4.67
C ASN A 162 17.14 -3.58 3.49
N THR A 163 17.30 -2.33 3.04
CA THR A 163 18.10 -2.02 1.84
C THR A 163 19.60 -2.01 2.08
N LYS A 164 20.06 -2.03 3.34
CA LYS A 164 21.49 -2.04 3.69
C LYS A 164 22.11 -3.42 3.59
N ASP A 165 21.40 -4.44 4.07
CA ASP A 165 21.87 -5.82 4.13
C ASP A 165 21.11 -6.75 3.18
N ASN A 166 20.10 -6.24 2.46
CA ASN A 166 19.28 -6.97 1.51
C ASN A 166 18.49 -8.12 2.14
N THR A 167 18.03 -7.95 3.38
CA THR A 167 17.29 -8.97 4.13
C THR A 167 15.79 -8.67 4.21
N TRP A 168 15.00 -9.74 4.28
CA TRP A 168 13.58 -9.68 4.57
C TRP A 168 13.29 -10.08 6.01
N SER A 169 12.32 -9.40 6.61
CA SER A 169 11.71 -9.79 7.88
C SER A 169 10.20 -9.55 7.84
N VAL A 170 9.49 -10.12 8.80
CA VAL A 170 8.06 -9.87 9.01
C VAL A 170 7.89 -9.33 10.40
N VAL A 171 7.04 -8.32 10.54
CA VAL A 171 6.70 -7.77 11.85
C VAL A 171 5.32 -8.25 12.29
N THR A 172 5.25 -8.68 13.54
CA THR A 172 3.99 -8.94 14.23
C THR A 172 3.25 -7.63 14.46
N THR A 173 2.03 -7.53 13.96
CA THR A 173 1.20 -6.35 14.15
C THR A 173 0.17 -6.57 15.26
N THR A 174 -0.36 -5.48 15.79
CA THR A 174 -1.36 -5.49 16.89
C THR A 174 -2.48 -4.48 16.61
N GLY A 175 -3.52 -4.45 17.45
CA GLY A 175 -4.60 -3.46 17.36
C GLY A 175 -5.76 -3.88 16.46
N GLN A 176 -6.37 -2.90 15.79
CA GLN A 176 -7.50 -3.11 14.87
C GLN A 176 -6.99 -3.57 13.49
N ILE A 177 -6.40 -4.77 13.46
CA ILE A 177 -5.82 -5.33 12.25
C ILE A 177 -6.94 -5.48 11.20
N PRO A 178 -6.81 -4.89 10.01
CA PRO A 178 -7.78 -5.10 8.95
C PRO A 178 -7.68 -6.53 8.43
N THR A 179 -8.78 -7.00 7.83
CA THR A 179 -8.76 -8.23 7.06
C THR A 179 -7.84 -8.10 5.84
N LYS A 180 -7.64 -9.20 5.11
CA LYS A 180 -6.78 -9.24 3.91
C LYS A 180 -7.11 -8.10 2.95
N LYS A 181 -6.09 -7.33 2.55
CA LYS A 181 -6.25 -6.11 1.75
C LYS A 181 -5.31 -6.11 0.55
N CYS A 182 -5.82 -5.72 -0.61
CA CYS A 182 -5.10 -5.71 -1.88
C CYS A 182 -5.81 -4.77 -2.86
N ASN A 183 -5.10 -4.35 -3.91
CA ASN A 183 -5.53 -3.31 -4.85
C ASN A 183 -5.91 -1.98 -4.16
N HIS A 184 -5.39 -1.78 -2.95
CA HIS A 184 -5.48 -0.53 -2.20
C HIS A 184 -4.35 0.41 -2.60
N ALA A 185 -4.54 1.70 -2.35
CA ALA A 185 -3.46 2.67 -2.38
C ALA A 185 -3.02 3.00 -0.95
N SER A 186 -1.80 3.52 -0.78
CA SER A 186 -1.33 3.97 0.53
C SER A 186 -0.49 5.22 0.45
N VAL A 187 -0.50 6.02 1.51
CA VAL A 187 0.45 7.13 1.70
C VAL A 187 1.10 7.05 3.07
N TYR A 188 2.37 7.43 3.15
CA TYR A 188 3.06 7.64 4.40
C TYR A 188 2.98 9.10 4.81
N ILE A 189 2.62 9.35 6.06
CA ILE A 189 2.59 10.68 6.70
C ILE A 189 3.68 10.69 7.78
N PRO A 190 4.89 11.17 7.47
CA PRO A 190 6.02 11.16 8.39
C PRO A 190 5.73 11.88 9.71
N GLN A 191 5.07 13.04 9.64
CA GLN A 191 4.77 13.88 10.80
C GLN A 191 3.88 13.19 11.85
N HIS A 192 3.10 12.18 11.42
CA HIS A 192 2.21 11.42 12.28
C HIS A 192 2.71 10.01 12.58
N ASN A 193 3.81 9.58 11.96
CA ASN A 193 4.26 8.18 11.96
C ASN A 193 3.12 7.23 11.56
N ARG A 194 2.41 7.56 10.48
CA ARG A 194 1.27 6.76 9.98
C ARG A 194 1.45 6.45 8.52
N ILE A 195 1.16 5.21 8.15
CA ILE A 195 0.78 4.88 6.78
C ILE A 195 -0.75 4.87 6.76
N LEU A 196 -1.39 5.46 5.77
CA LEU A 196 -2.82 5.30 5.54
C LEU A 196 -3.02 4.38 4.35
N LEU A 197 -3.85 3.35 4.51
CA LEU A 197 -4.25 2.45 3.44
C LEU A 197 -5.70 2.71 3.10
N PHE A 198 -5.97 3.04 1.85
CA PHE A 198 -7.28 3.44 1.36
C PHE A 198 -7.94 2.30 0.60
N TYR A 199 -9.13 1.91 1.05
CA TYR A 199 -10.04 1.06 0.28
C TYR A 199 -9.39 -0.24 -0.20
N GLY A 200 -9.69 -0.69 -1.42
CA GLY A 200 -9.24 -1.97 -1.94
C GLY A 200 -10.39 -2.95 -2.06
N TYR A 201 -10.03 -4.19 -2.39
CA TYR A 201 -11.00 -5.22 -2.71
C TYR A 201 -11.93 -5.52 -1.53
N ASN A 202 -13.24 -5.30 -1.72
CA ASN A 202 -14.29 -5.47 -0.71
C ASN A 202 -14.06 -4.68 0.61
N ASP A 203 -13.27 -3.61 0.56
CA ASP A 203 -12.97 -2.79 1.73
C ASP A 203 -13.27 -1.31 1.43
N VAL A 204 -14.10 -0.71 2.29
CA VAL A 204 -14.45 0.73 2.24
C VAL A 204 -13.75 1.53 3.36
N THR A 205 -12.90 0.87 4.14
CA THR A 205 -12.26 1.48 5.31
C THR A 205 -10.92 2.14 4.95
N ILE A 206 -10.54 3.08 5.81
CA ILE A 206 -9.17 3.60 5.88
C ILE A 206 -8.53 2.92 7.09
N ASN A 207 -7.37 2.30 6.90
CA ASN A 207 -6.62 1.67 7.99
C ASN A 207 -5.27 2.37 8.15
N SER A 208 -4.82 2.48 9.39
CA SER A 208 -3.71 3.37 9.76
C SER A 208 -2.76 2.66 10.73
N PRO A 209 -1.74 1.93 10.23
CA PRO A 209 -0.69 1.39 11.09
C PRO A 209 0.29 2.49 11.52
N ASP A 210 0.63 2.46 12.81
CA ASP A 210 1.74 3.22 13.38
C ASP A 210 3.08 2.66 12.86
N THR A 211 3.95 3.50 12.28
CA THR A 211 5.22 3.03 11.71
C THR A 211 6.31 2.76 12.74
N LEU A 212 6.09 3.13 14.01
CA LEU A 212 7.01 2.85 15.11
C LEU A 212 6.59 1.60 15.88
N THR A 213 5.29 1.42 16.13
CA THR A 213 4.78 0.31 16.96
C THR A 213 4.11 -0.81 16.15
N PHE A 214 3.83 -0.58 14.87
CA PHE A 214 3.06 -1.49 14.01
C PHE A 214 1.68 -1.88 14.60
N THR A 215 1.10 -0.93 15.35
CA THR A 215 -0.27 -1.04 15.86
C THR A 215 -1.24 -0.44 14.86
N TRP A 216 -2.21 -1.23 14.42
CA TRP A 216 -3.27 -0.82 13.52
C TRP A 216 -4.38 -0.07 14.25
N THR A 217 -4.85 0.98 13.60
CA THR A 217 -6.01 1.77 14.02
C THR A 217 -6.93 2.06 12.84
N ILE A 218 -8.21 2.30 13.11
CA ILE A 218 -9.15 2.89 12.16
C ILE A 218 -9.30 4.37 12.56
N PRO A 219 -8.82 5.32 11.73
CA PRO A 219 -8.91 6.75 12.05
C PRO A 219 -10.37 7.22 12.01
N VAL A 220 -10.65 8.28 12.76
CA VAL A 220 -11.97 8.91 12.76
C VAL A 220 -12.12 9.75 11.49
N ILE A 221 -13.22 9.55 10.76
CA ILE A 221 -13.60 10.37 9.61
C ILE A 221 -14.74 11.28 10.04
N LEU A 222 -14.51 12.59 10.04
CA LEU A 222 -15.39 13.59 10.67
C LEU A 222 -16.65 13.90 9.86
N ASN A 223 -16.67 13.58 8.57
CA ASN A 223 -17.78 13.86 7.67
C ASN A 223 -17.90 12.82 6.56
N ALA A 224 -19.09 12.70 5.96
CA ALA A 224 -19.26 11.96 4.71
C ALA A 224 -18.58 12.71 3.55
N GLY A 225 -18.14 11.96 2.53
CA GLY A 225 -17.57 12.56 1.31
C GLY A 225 -16.65 11.65 0.50
N GLY A 226 -16.12 10.58 1.10
CA GLY A 226 -15.30 9.59 0.39
C GLY A 226 -16.12 8.55 -0.41
N PRO A 227 -15.44 7.67 -1.15
CA PRO A 227 -16.04 6.50 -1.80
C PRO A 227 -16.96 5.70 -0.88
N LEU A 228 -18.20 5.48 -1.33
CA LEU A 228 -19.18 4.63 -0.64
C LEU A 228 -19.11 3.16 -1.08
N ARG A 229 -18.25 2.85 -2.05
CA ARG A 229 -18.02 1.52 -2.61
C ARG A 229 -16.52 1.25 -2.64
N GLY A 230 -16.16 -0.03 -2.54
CA GLY A 230 -14.76 -0.46 -2.59
C GLY A 230 -14.11 0.01 -3.90
N LEU A 231 -13.24 1.02 -3.78
CA LEU A 231 -12.46 1.57 -4.87
C LEU A 231 -11.16 0.78 -4.97
N VAL A 232 -10.86 0.22 -6.14
CA VAL A 232 -9.67 -0.63 -6.38
C VAL A 232 -8.80 -0.08 -7.50
N GLY A 233 -7.49 -0.32 -7.43
CA GLY A 233 -6.54 0.09 -8.47
C GLY A 233 -6.48 1.61 -8.68
N HIS A 234 -6.86 2.37 -7.65
CA HIS A 234 -6.77 3.82 -7.60
C HIS A 234 -5.37 4.26 -7.16
N THR A 235 -5.06 5.54 -7.32
CA THR A 235 -3.82 6.13 -6.80
C THR A 235 -4.14 7.00 -5.59
N SER A 236 -3.14 7.13 -4.70
CA SER A 236 -3.18 8.12 -3.63
C SER A 236 -1.85 8.85 -3.53
N THR A 237 -1.89 10.15 -3.23
CA THR A 237 -0.69 10.98 -3.13
C THR A 237 -0.88 12.04 -2.06
N LEU A 238 0.11 12.16 -1.17
CA LEU A 238 0.14 13.21 -0.16
C LEU A 238 0.64 14.52 -0.79
N ILE A 239 -0.14 15.59 -0.68
CA ILE A 239 0.16 16.93 -1.19
C ILE A 239 -0.14 17.93 -0.06
N GLY A 240 0.92 18.46 0.58
CA GLY A 240 0.77 19.31 1.76
C GLY A 240 0.04 18.56 2.89
N ALA A 241 -1.03 19.13 3.41
CA ALA A 241 -1.88 18.51 4.44
C ALA A 241 -3.01 17.61 3.90
N TYR A 242 -2.99 17.27 2.60
CA TYR A 242 -4.09 16.55 1.97
C TYR A 242 -3.62 15.30 1.26
N VAL A 243 -4.45 14.26 1.27
CA VAL A 243 -4.30 13.10 0.41
C VAL A 243 -5.25 13.22 -0.76
N LEU A 244 -4.70 13.30 -1.96
CA LEU A 244 -5.43 13.20 -3.22
C LEU A 244 -5.62 11.72 -3.55
N ILE A 245 -6.86 11.29 -3.75
CA ILE A 245 -7.22 9.94 -4.19
C ILE A 245 -7.93 10.08 -5.52
N ALA A 246 -7.47 9.37 -6.55
CA ALA A 246 -8.00 9.54 -7.89
C ALA A 246 -8.10 8.21 -8.66
N PHE A 247 -9.09 8.16 -9.55
CA PHE A 247 -9.31 7.11 -10.53
C PHE A 247 -9.48 5.71 -9.91
N GLY A 248 -9.23 4.67 -10.70
CA GLY A 248 -9.44 3.28 -10.32
C GLY A 248 -10.79 2.75 -10.80
N TYR A 249 -11.31 1.75 -10.09
CA TYR A 249 -12.54 1.06 -10.46
C TYR A 249 -13.40 0.79 -9.24
N TYR A 250 -14.72 0.88 -9.40
CA TYR A 250 -15.69 0.35 -8.46
C TYR A 250 -16.01 -1.10 -8.81
N LEU A 251 -15.99 -1.96 -7.79
CA LEU A 251 -16.49 -3.32 -7.89
C LEU A 251 -18.02 -3.29 -7.74
N THR A 252 -18.73 -3.81 -8.73
CA THR A 252 -20.18 -3.90 -8.77
C THR A 252 -20.60 -5.34 -9.05
N ASN A 253 -21.87 -5.67 -8.79
CA ASN A 253 -22.41 -6.99 -9.12
C ASN A 253 -22.33 -7.29 -10.63
N ASP A 254 -22.36 -6.25 -11.47
CA ASP A 254 -22.34 -6.34 -12.92
C ASP A 254 -20.91 -6.25 -13.50
N GLY A 255 -19.88 -6.21 -12.64
CA GLY A 255 -18.47 -6.14 -13.03
C GLY A 255 -17.76 -4.89 -12.52
N LYS A 256 -16.83 -4.34 -13.32
CA LYS A 256 -16.01 -3.19 -12.95
C LYS A 256 -16.53 -1.93 -13.62
N LEU A 257 -16.68 -0.86 -12.84
CA LEU A 257 -16.98 0.47 -13.35
C LEU A 257 -15.75 1.36 -13.18
N ALA A 258 -15.19 1.87 -14.27
CA ALA A 258 -14.09 2.83 -14.20
C ALA A 258 -14.55 4.11 -13.48
N SER A 259 -13.74 4.60 -12.55
CA SER A 259 -14.01 5.83 -11.81
C SER A 259 -13.21 6.99 -12.40
N SER A 260 -13.88 8.11 -12.63
CA SER A 260 -13.26 9.42 -12.88
C SER A 260 -13.25 10.29 -11.63
N ASP A 261 -13.63 9.73 -10.47
CA ASP A 261 -13.80 10.49 -9.25
C ASP A 261 -12.46 10.87 -8.64
N ILE A 262 -12.48 12.02 -7.96
CA ILE A 262 -11.34 12.60 -7.28
C ILE A 262 -11.79 12.99 -5.88
N PHE A 263 -11.08 12.47 -4.89
CA PHE A 263 -11.34 12.75 -3.49
C PHE A 263 -10.13 13.41 -2.85
N LEU A 264 -10.41 14.32 -1.91
CA LEU A 264 -9.38 15.03 -1.17
C LEU A 264 -9.65 14.85 0.32
N LEU A 265 -8.73 14.20 1.01
CA LEU A 265 -8.80 13.96 2.46
C LEU A 265 -7.84 14.91 3.16
N ASP A 266 -8.35 15.79 4.01
CA ASP A 266 -7.53 16.59 4.91
C ASP A 266 -7.02 15.70 6.05
N VAL A 267 -5.70 15.58 6.11
CA VAL A 267 -4.94 14.79 7.10
C VAL A 267 -4.10 15.69 8.01
N SER A 268 -4.49 16.95 8.17
CA SER A 268 -3.78 17.92 9.04
C SER A 268 -3.71 17.46 10.49
N HIS A 269 -4.71 16.74 10.98
CA HIS A 269 -4.82 16.28 12.36
C HIS A 269 -4.71 14.75 12.43
N LYS A 270 -3.78 14.26 13.25
CA LYS A 270 -3.50 12.82 13.39
C LYS A 270 -4.74 12.04 13.82
N ASP A 271 -5.02 10.95 13.11
CA ASP A 271 -6.13 10.00 13.37
C ASP A 271 -7.55 10.63 13.35
N SER A 272 -7.70 11.87 12.88
CA SER A 272 -8.98 12.58 12.75
C SER A 272 -9.02 13.35 11.43
N TYR A 273 -9.56 12.72 10.40
CA TYR A 273 -9.49 13.21 9.02
C TYR A 273 -10.87 13.68 8.53
N LYS A 274 -10.87 14.59 7.55
CA LYS A 274 -12.11 15.11 6.96
C LYS A 274 -12.02 15.17 5.44
N TRP A 275 -13.10 14.78 4.77
CA TRP A 275 -13.21 14.98 3.32
C TRP A 275 -13.45 16.45 3.03
N VAL A 276 -12.75 16.95 2.02
CA VAL A 276 -12.86 18.34 1.57
C VAL A 276 -12.98 18.40 0.05
N THR A 277 -13.50 19.51 -0.47
CA THR A 277 -13.62 19.75 -1.92
C THR A 277 -12.63 20.80 -2.42
N THR A 278 -11.93 21.47 -1.51
CA THR A 278 -10.99 22.55 -1.81
C THR A 278 -9.62 22.24 -1.21
N TYR A 279 -8.58 22.54 -1.98
CA TYR A 279 -7.20 22.44 -1.55
C TYR A 279 -6.75 23.81 -1.05
N ASP A 280 -6.21 23.87 0.16
CA ASP A 280 -5.58 25.07 0.71
C ASP A 280 -4.06 24.85 0.81
N PRO A 281 -3.24 25.55 0.00
CA PRO A 281 -1.79 25.36 0.01
C PRO A 281 -1.12 25.81 1.32
N ILE A 282 -1.78 26.62 2.14
CA ILE A 282 -1.22 27.14 3.39
C ILE A 282 -1.47 26.16 4.55
N ASN A 283 -2.47 25.29 4.42
CA ASN A 283 -2.75 24.29 5.45
C ASN A 283 -1.59 23.28 5.56
N SER A 284 -1.21 22.97 6.80
CA SER A 284 -0.05 22.13 7.10
C SER A 284 -0.42 20.99 8.04
N ILE A 285 0.31 19.89 7.92
CA ILE A 285 0.20 18.77 8.87
C ILE A 285 0.68 19.24 10.23
N GLN A 286 -0.20 19.16 11.23
CA GLN A 286 0.10 19.59 12.57
C GLN A 286 1.00 18.53 13.24
N PRO A 287 2.07 18.95 13.92
CA PRO A 287 2.92 18.03 14.67
C PRO A 287 2.12 17.39 15.81
N ILE A 288 2.51 16.19 16.21
CA ILE A 288 1.95 15.53 17.39
C ILE A 288 2.22 16.46 18.59
N PRO A 289 1.21 16.86 19.37
CA PRO A 289 1.44 17.61 20.60
C PRO A 289 2.39 16.80 21.48
N THR A 290 3.57 17.34 21.78
CA THR A 290 4.42 16.76 22.83
C THR A 290 3.62 16.87 24.12
N SER A 291 3.24 15.74 24.71
CA SER A 291 2.67 15.72 26.06
C SER A 291 3.55 16.60 26.96
N PRO A 292 2.98 17.49 27.80
CA PRO A 292 3.80 18.28 28.71
C PRO A 292 4.60 17.33 29.57
N THR A 293 5.93 17.45 29.50
CA THR A 293 6.85 16.75 30.38
C THR A 293 6.48 17.12 31.81
N SER A 294 5.91 16.19 32.56
CA SER A 294 5.77 16.35 34.01
C SER A 294 7.15 16.69 34.58
N PRO A 295 7.30 17.72 35.44
CA PRO A 295 8.59 18.03 36.04
C PRO A 295 9.06 16.81 36.83
N THR A 296 10.19 16.23 36.40
CA THR A 296 10.88 15.18 37.13
C THR A 296 11.45 15.76 38.41
N THR A 297 10.80 15.49 39.54
CA THR A 297 11.43 15.59 40.86
C THR A 297 12.61 14.61 40.92
N PRO A 298 13.82 15.03 41.31
CA PRO A 298 14.95 14.12 41.41
C PRO A 298 14.82 13.26 42.66
N SER A 299 14.35 12.02 42.50
CA SER A 299 14.47 11.00 43.55
C SER A 299 15.75 10.20 43.34
N ASN A 300 16.77 10.49 44.16
CA ASN A 300 17.91 9.61 44.36
C ASN A 300 17.41 8.26 44.87
N ILE A 301 17.57 7.18 44.09
CA ILE A 301 17.36 5.82 44.59
C ILE A 301 18.62 4.99 44.35
N SER A 302 19.19 4.59 45.48
CA SER A 302 20.33 3.71 45.68
C SER A 302 20.10 2.35 45.03
N ILE A 303 21.15 1.86 44.35
CA ILE A 303 21.30 0.48 43.91
C ILE A 303 21.27 -0.42 45.15
N GLY A 304 20.36 -1.39 45.18
CA GLY A 304 20.24 -2.41 46.22
C GLY A 304 19.51 -3.63 45.70
N ALA A 305 20.24 -4.71 45.48
CA ALA A 305 19.75 -5.99 44.98
C ALA A 305 18.82 -6.70 45.99
N ALA A 306 17.80 -7.41 45.49
CA ALA A 306 17.19 -8.54 46.19
C ALA A 306 16.60 -9.55 45.20
N ILE A 307 17.10 -10.79 45.30
CA ILE A 307 16.62 -12.00 44.64
C ILE A 307 15.67 -12.72 45.60
N ALA A 308 14.56 -13.25 45.08
CA ALA A 308 13.76 -14.41 45.51
C ALA A 308 12.30 -14.15 45.07
N GLY A 309 11.56 -15.00 44.35
CA GLY A 309 11.56 -16.45 44.27
C GLY A 309 10.16 -16.93 44.66
N MET A 310 9.36 -17.47 43.73
CA MET A 310 8.37 -18.51 44.04
C MET A 310 7.74 -19.13 42.78
N ILE A 311 7.96 -20.43 42.67
CA ILE A 311 7.21 -21.42 41.90
C ILE A 311 5.96 -21.79 42.70
N GLY A 312 4.82 -22.04 42.06
CA GLY A 312 3.69 -22.68 42.75
C GLY A 312 2.36 -22.79 41.98
N SER A 313 2.20 -23.90 41.26
CA SER A 313 0.97 -24.73 41.16
C SER A 313 -0.39 -24.12 40.71
N GLY A 314 -0.80 -24.50 39.50
CA GLY A 314 -1.88 -25.47 39.23
C GLY A 314 -3.30 -25.29 39.83
N ILE A 315 -4.30 -25.36 38.93
CA ILE A 315 -5.55 -26.19 38.96
C ILE A 315 -6.75 -25.47 38.29
N ILE A 316 -7.20 -26.11 37.20
CA ILE A 316 -8.56 -26.37 36.67
C ILE A 316 -9.76 -25.71 37.39
N GLY A 317 -10.65 -25.10 36.58
CA GLY A 317 -12.07 -24.89 36.90
C GLY A 317 -12.91 -24.66 35.64
N ILE A 318 -13.83 -25.59 35.35
CA ILE A 318 -14.82 -25.55 34.25
C ILE A 318 -16.14 -24.93 34.78
N ILE A 319 -16.94 -24.41 33.85
CA ILE A 319 -18.42 -24.49 33.65
C ILE A 319 -19.22 -23.16 33.74
N LEU A 320 -20.05 -22.98 32.68
CA LEU A 320 -21.31 -22.21 32.47
C LEU A 320 -21.13 -20.78 31.93
N GLY A 321 -21.80 -20.31 30.86
CA GLY A 321 -22.92 -20.79 30.04
C GLY A 321 -23.51 -19.59 29.27
N TYR A 322 -24.44 -19.83 28.33
CA TYR A 322 -25.10 -18.92 27.35
C TYR A 322 -24.33 -18.70 26.03
N GLY A 323 -24.80 -19.05 24.83
CA GLY A 323 -26.14 -19.38 24.33
C GLY A 323 -26.69 -18.23 23.47
N ILE A 324 -26.60 -18.34 22.13
CA ILE A 324 -27.43 -17.72 21.06
C ILE A 324 -26.85 -18.26 19.72
N LYS A 325 -27.47 -19.28 19.09
CA LYS A 325 -28.55 -19.24 18.07
C LYS A 325 -28.04 -19.08 16.62
N GLU A 326 -27.74 -20.24 16.03
CA GLU A 326 -27.98 -20.70 14.66
C GLU A 326 -28.35 -19.70 13.55
N CYS A 327 -27.47 -19.68 12.54
CA CYS A 327 -27.75 -20.07 11.15
C CYS A 327 -28.89 -19.35 10.40
N LEU A 328 -28.49 -18.34 9.63
CA LEU A 328 -29.27 -17.67 8.58
C LEU A 328 -29.56 -18.60 7.41
N ARG A 329 -30.85 -18.75 7.04
CA ARG A 329 -31.28 -19.34 5.77
C ARG A 329 -32.46 -18.55 5.16
N SER A 330 -32.33 -18.30 3.83
CA SER A 330 -33.36 -17.91 2.83
C SER A 330 -33.77 -16.43 2.80
N ILE A 331 -33.46 -15.60 1.78
CA ILE A 331 -33.83 -15.54 0.33
C ILE A 331 -35.34 -15.25 0.08
N ILE A 332 -35.57 -14.18 -0.70
CA ILE A 332 -36.77 -13.67 -1.41
C ILE A 332 -37.69 -12.81 -0.51
N GLU A 333 -37.78 -11.49 -0.67
CA GLU A 333 -38.48 -10.82 -1.77
C GLU A 333 -37.77 -9.60 -2.40
N ARG A 334 -38.07 -9.42 -3.69
CA ARG A 334 -37.63 -8.37 -4.60
C ARG A 334 -38.48 -7.10 -4.47
N VAL A 335 -37.99 -6.06 -5.16
CA VAL A 335 -38.72 -4.89 -5.72
C VAL A 335 -38.81 -3.74 -4.70
N ASN A 336 -38.12 -2.61 -4.86
CA ASN A 336 -38.24 -1.68 -5.98
C ASN A 336 -37.01 -0.77 -6.09
N TYR A 337 -36.58 -0.57 -7.33
CA TYR A 337 -35.70 0.53 -7.73
C TYR A 337 -36.56 1.79 -7.77
N ASP A 338 -36.18 2.84 -7.05
CA ASP A 338 -36.51 4.19 -7.47
C ASP A 338 -35.23 4.97 -7.76
N ARG A 339 -35.22 5.46 -8.98
CA ARG A 339 -34.22 6.32 -9.58
C ARG A 339 -34.33 7.73 -8.99
N LEU A 340 -33.26 8.49 -9.25
CA LEU A 340 -33.18 9.95 -9.45
C LEU A 340 -32.52 10.72 -8.29
N PRO A 341 -31.96 11.91 -8.57
CA PRO A 341 -31.44 12.46 -9.84
C PRO A 341 -29.90 12.44 -9.93
#